data_AF-A0A010QN17-F1
#
_entry.id   AF-A0A010QN17-F1
#
_cell.length_a   1.000
_cell.length_b   1.000
_cell.length_c   1.000
_cell.angle_alpha   90.00
_cell.angle_beta   90.00
_cell.angle_gamma   90.00
#
_symmetry.space_group_name_H-M   'P 1'
#
loop_
_entity.id
_entity.type
_entity.pdbx_description
1 polymer ?
#
loop_
_entity_poly.entity_id
_entity_poly.type
_entity_poly.pdbx_seq_one_letter_code
_entity_poly.pdbx_strand_id
1 'polypeptide(L)'
;MIVQKTWPQYIAVRLLIIMMRDLGLLGLTYFYVVFALGGVKAIAHPVSIFIEVIAAIEILFYLLFFLPYKRYLQTYKPYTPARMSRSQRARLFSKALSLVPDGEEFVRMWMLNAHMEDIRRENLKDWLLWALFEQDNTAGRPSKEVEAELEGYIDDTEEKFGIKLRPGRGNAEALKLAFDPVIIQHRSLLYYMVIGLFDNLMALYLLTQGYRYYKQSFSTFFKVFPVRFINLFPFKQSAASKMSYWYRPHKSATQRPVVFIHGLGVGLIPYMFWLNTIPKDVGILAVEMLPISSRVTTWPLPSTPELCEMIAKCVAQQRASQPAPGVGERGAWDDFVLIGNSYGTLLMGQLLQRADFAPRVAASILIDPVSLLLHLPDVAFNFTRREPTPSIRGRTGHGNEWEIWWASATDAGTAYTLARRLCWRESLMWREMLTPSLRNVEAGYYASGSPEEIAIFGNGIQAGMRSTVVLGGEDCVTNPRAVASYIYSGDVKWTMDDLESWKEYEWSGTEELELMFLDGKDHGQGIMVPYPYKPIQTVIETYCRRDDGFKAFGDKFIGGPESIYGLRVHRDEIVELKSL
;
A
#
# COMPACT_ATOMS: atom_id res chain seq x y z
N MET A 1 -12.52 2.92 -1.61
CA MET A 1 -13.46 4.05 -1.50
C MET A 1 -14.84 3.49 -1.38
N ILE A 2 -15.59 3.98 -0.42
CA ILE A 2 -16.99 3.58 -0.26
C ILE A 2 -17.87 4.57 -1.04
N VAL A 3 -17.35 5.77 -1.29
CA VAL A 3 -18.04 6.87 -1.95
C VAL A 3 -17.98 6.74 -3.48
N GLN A 4 -19.11 7.00 -4.12
CA GLN A 4 -19.34 7.06 -5.57
C GLN A 4 -19.22 8.50 -6.08
N LYS A 5 -18.97 8.63 -7.39
CA LYS A 5 -18.84 9.90 -8.11
C LYS A 5 -20.22 10.57 -8.34
N THR A 6 -20.93 10.95 -7.28
CA THR A 6 -22.28 11.57 -7.33
C THR A 6 -22.37 12.86 -6.53
N TRP A 7 -23.27 13.77 -6.91
CA TRP A 7 -23.51 15.05 -6.20
C TRP A 7 -23.96 14.88 -4.74
N PRO A 8 -24.95 14.03 -4.42
CA PRO A 8 -25.38 13.86 -3.04
C PRO A 8 -24.25 13.34 -2.14
N GLN A 9 -23.47 12.37 -2.63
CA GLN A 9 -22.37 11.81 -1.84
C GLN A 9 -21.20 12.78 -1.71
N TYR A 10 -20.90 13.57 -2.75
CA TYR A 10 -19.94 14.67 -2.66
C TYR A 10 -20.30 15.66 -1.55
N ILE A 11 -21.55 16.14 -1.52
CA ILE A 11 -22.02 17.07 -0.48
C ILE A 11 -21.94 16.41 0.90
N ALA A 12 -22.39 15.16 1.02
CA ALA A 12 -22.33 14.42 2.28
C ALA A 12 -20.90 14.27 2.81
N VAL A 13 -19.94 13.89 1.97
CA VAL A 13 -18.52 13.79 2.34
C VAL A 13 -17.95 15.15 2.74
N ARG A 14 -18.26 16.21 1.99
CA ARG A 14 -17.79 17.56 2.31
C ARG A 14 -18.31 18.05 3.65
N LEU A 15 -19.60 17.85 3.94
CA LEU A 15 -20.21 18.19 5.23
C LEU A 15 -19.59 17.36 6.36
N LEU A 16 -19.38 16.05 6.13
CA LEU A 16 -18.73 15.16 7.09
C LEU A 16 -17.31 15.62 7.40
N ILE A 17 -16.51 15.99 6.38
CA ILE A 17 -15.15 16.51 6.57
C ILE A 17 -15.18 17.79 7.40
N ILE A 18 -16.05 18.74 7.09
CA ILE A 18 -16.16 20.00 7.86
C ILE A 18 -16.52 19.70 9.32
N MET A 19 -17.50 18.82 9.56
CA MET A 19 -17.89 18.44 10.91
C MET A 19 -16.72 17.74 11.65
N MET A 20 -16.05 16.78 11.02
CA MET A 20 -15.00 15.98 11.65
C MET A 20 -13.64 16.68 11.70
N ARG A 21 -13.45 17.81 11.02
CA ARG A 21 -12.25 18.64 11.05
C ARG A 21 -12.43 19.88 11.92
N ASP A 22 -13.57 20.55 11.82
CA ASP A 22 -13.76 21.92 12.29
C ASP A 22 -14.80 22.03 13.42
N LEU A 23 -15.14 20.93 14.11
CA LEU A 23 -16.19 20.91 15.15
C LEU A 23 -16.02 22.03 16.20
N GLY A 24 -14.80 22.27 16.67
CA GLY A 24 -14.51 23.35 17.62
C GLY A 24 -14.82 24.75 17.05
N LEU A 25 -14.48 25.01 15.78
CA LEU A 25 -14.77 26.28 15.11
C LEU A 25 -16.28 26.44 14.81
N LEU A 26 -16.96 25.35 14.45
CA LEU A 26 -18.42 25.35 14.29
C LEU A 26 -19.12 25.68 15.61
N GLY A 27 -18.67 25.07 16.71
CA GLY A 27 -19.20 25.35 18.04
C GLY A 27 -18.91 26.78 18.52
N LEU A 28 -17.73 27.33 18.21
CA LEU A 28 -17.43 28.73 18.46
C LEU A 28 -18.33 29.68 17.65
N THR A 29 -18.58 29.34 16.38
CA THR A 29 -19.48 30.12 15.51
C THR A 29 -20.92 30.07 16.04
N TYR A 30 -21.38 28.88 16.47
CA TYR A 30 -22.66 28.69 17.14
C TYR A 30 -22.78 29.59 18.38
N PHE A 31 -21.77 29.62 19.25
CA PHE A 31 -21.74 30.49 20.43
C PHE A 31 -21.97 31.96 20.07
N TYR A 32 -21.23 32.49 19.09
CA TYR A 32 -21.38 33.89 18.67
C TYR A 32 -22.76 34.18 18.08
N VAL A 33 -23.32 33.28 17.28
CA VAL A 33 -24.65 33.44 16.68
C VAL A 33 -25.74 33.44 17.77
N VAL A 34 -25.70 32.47 18.70
CA VAL A 34 -26.68 32.38 19.79
C VAL A 34 -26.58 33.58 20.73
N PHE A 35 -25.37 34.01 21.06
CA PHE A 35 -25.14 35.21 21.86
C PHE A 35 -25.69 36.47 21.16
N ALA A 36 -25.45 36.63 19.86
CA ALA A 36 -25.93 37.77 19.10
C ALA A 36 -27.46 37.83 19.02
N LEU A 37 -28.14 36.68 18.91
CA LEU A 37 -29.60 36.60 18.76
C LEU A 37 -30.36 36.66 20.09
N GLY A 38 -29.82 36.06 21.16
CA GLY A 38 -30.55 35.88 22.42
C GLY A 38 -29.80 36.31 23.68
N GLY A 39 -28.62 36.90 23.53
CA GLY A 39 -27.79 37.39 24.63
C GLY A 39 -27.40 36.31 25.63
N VAL A 40 -27.08 36.74 26.86
CA VAL A 40 -26.61 35.85 27.94
C VAL A 40 -27.61 34.73 28.27
N LYS A 41 -28.92 34.99 28.18
CA LYS A 41 -29.95 33.99 28.48
C LYS A 41 -29.92 32.81 27.51
N ALA A 42 -29.62 33.06 26.24
CA ALA A 42 -29.59 32.01 25.23
C ALA A 42 -28.35 31.12 25.37
N ILE A 43 -27.17 31.69 25.65
CA ILE A 43 -25.94 30.91 25.90
C ILE A 43 -25.96 30.20 27.26
N ALA A 44 -26.68 30.72 28.24
CA ALA A 44 -26.87 30.07 29.53
C ALA A 44 -27.86 28.89 29.49
N HIS A 45 -28.51 28.63 28.34
CA HIS A 45 -29.39 27.48 28.19
C HIS A 45 -28.59 26.17 28.26
N PRO A 46 -29.06 25.11 28.96
CA PRO A 46 -28.28 23.87 29.15
C PRO A 46 -27.76 23.23 27.85
N VAL A 47 -28.54 23.30 26.77
CA VAL A 47 -28.13 22.80 25.45
C VAL A 47 -26.99 23.64 24.86
N SER A 48 -27.02 24.95 25.03
CA SER A 48 -25.94 25.84 24.55
C SER A 48 -24.66 25.56 25.31
N ILE A 49 -24.73 25.49 26.65
CA ILE A 49 -23.60 25.11 27.50
C ILE A 49 -22.99 23.78 27.07
N PHE A 50 -23.80 22.76 26.78
CA PHE A 50 -23.29 21.46 26.32
C PHE A 50 -22.50 21.57 25.01
N ILE A 51 -23.03 22.30 24.02
CA ILE A 51 -22.36 22.54 22.73
C ILE A 51 -21.07 23.34 22.94
N GLU A 52 -21.10 24.38 23.78
CA GLU A 52 -19.95 25.23 24.09
C GLU A 52 -18.82 24.46 24.79
N VAL A 53 -19.16 23.55 25.72
CA VAL A 53 -18.18 22.69 26.38
C VAL A 53 -17.51 21.75 25.36
N ILE A 54 -18.28 21.12 24.47
CA ILE A 54 -17.71 20.29 23.40
C ILE A 54 -16.79 21.13 22.50
N ALA A 55 -17.23 22.32 22.12
CA ALA A 55 -16.45 23.24 21.30
C ALA A 55 -15.12 23.62 21.97
N ALA A 56 -15.16 23.93 23.26
CA ALA A 56 -13.97 24.25 24.04
C ALA A 56 -13.00 23.08 24.12
N ILE A 57 -13.49 21.85 24.36
CA ILE A 57 -12.66 20.63 24.36
C ILE A 57 -12.00 20.43 22.99
N GLU A 58 -12.73 20.59 21.89
CA GLU A 58 -12.20 20.47 20.53
C GLU A 58 -11.13 21.53 20.21
N ILE A 59 -11.36 22.78 20.62
CA ILE A 59 -10.37 23.86 20.45
C ILE A 59 -9.11 23.55 21.27
N LEU A 60 -9.25 23.10 22.52
CA LEU A 60 -8.12 22.71 23.35
C LEU A 60 -7.38 21.52 22.75
N PHE A 61 -8.07 20.52 22.21
CA PHE A 61 -7.45 19.39 21.50
C PHE A 61 -6.66 19.87 20.28
N TYR A 62 -7.23 20.78 19.48
CA TYR A 62 -6.54 21.36 18.32
C TYR A 62 -5.25 22.09 18.75
N LEU A 63 -5.34 22.97 19.75
CA LEU A 63 -4.23 23.82 20.18
C LEU A 63 -3.16 23.06 20.96
N LEU A 64 -3.55 22.17 21.87
CA LEU A 64 -2.65 21.51 22.83
C LEU A 64 -2.16 20.14 22.35
N PHE A 65 -2.89 19.47 21.47
CA PHE A 65 -2.47 18.19 20.91
C PHE A 65 -2.10 18.31 19.43
N PHE A 66 -3.01 18.73 18.55
CA PHE A 66 -2.77 18.65 17.11
C PHE A 66 -1.64 19.58 16.64
N LEU A 67 -1.60 20.84 17.06
CA LEU A 67 -0.54 21.77 16.62
C LEU A 67 0.86 21.33 17.08
N PRO A 68 1.10 20.95 18.36
CA PRO A 68 2.38 20.38 18.79
C PRO A 68 2.71 19.08 18.05
N TYR A 69 1.73 18.18 17.89
CA TYR A 69 1.93 16.91 17.19
C TYR A 69 2.30 17.11 15.72
N LYS A 70 1.65 18.04 15.02
CA LYS A 70 1.97 18.42 13.64
C LYS A 70 3.43 18.88 13.51
N ARG A 71 3.91 19.70 14.44
CA ARG A 71 5.31 20.15 14.46
C ARG A 71 6.26 18.99 14.75
N TYR A 72 5.92 18.14 15.72
CA TYR A 72 6.70 16.96 16.08
C TYR A 72 6.89 16.00 14.90
N LEU A 73 5.85 15.75 14.10
CA LEU A 73 5.94 14.85 12.96
C LEU A 73 6.93 15.35 11.88
N GLN A 74 7.22 16.65 11.81
CA GLN A 74 8.23 17.17 10.88
C GLN A 74 9.67 16.88 11.33
N THR A 75 9.91 16.55 12.61
CA THR A 75 11.28 16.37 13.13
C THR A 75 11.88 14.99 12.88
N TYR A 76 11.06 14.04 12.43
CA TYR A 76 11.54 12.67 12.21
C TYR A 76 12.40 12.55 10.96
N LYS A 77 13.46 11.77 11.12
CA LYS A 77 14.32 11.37 10.01
C LYS A 77 13.66 10.26 9.19
N PRO A 78 13.81 10.29 7.87
CA PRO A 78 13.36 9.20 7.01
C PRO A 78 14.06 7.89 7.36
N TYR A 79 13.38 6.78 7.14
CA TYR A 79 13.98 5.46 7.14
C TYR A 79 15.07 5.40 6.05
N THR A 80 16.22 4.83 6.41
CA THR A 80 17.36 4.69 5.50
C THR A 80 17.56 3.20 5.23
N PRO A 81 17.16 2.70 4.05
CA PRO A 81 17.44 1.32 3.63
C PRO A 81 18.95 1.11 3.39
N ALA A 82 19.35 -0.15 3.23
CA ALA A 82 20.71 -0.50 2.80
C ALA A 82 21.02 0.14 1.44
N ARG A 83 22.25 0.64 1.28
CA ARG A 83 22.67 1.34 0.05
C ARG A 83 22.78 0.34 -1.10
N MET A 84 22.16 0.68 -2.23
CA MET A 84 22.35 -0.08 -3.46
C MET A 84 23.77 0.13 -4.01
N SER A 85 24.35 -0.91 -4.61
CA SER A 85 25.51 -0.78 -5.49
C SER A 85 25.12 -0.09 -6.80
N ARG A 86 26.12 0.45 -7.53
CA ARG A 86 25.90 1.05 -8.86
C ARG A 86 25.22 0.09 -9.84
N SER A 87 25.58 -1.20 -9.79
CA SER A 87 24.98 -2.21 -10.67
C SER A 87 23.50 -2.47 -10.34
N GLN A 88 23.15 -2.46 -9.05
CA GLN A 88 21.76 -2.61 -8.62
C GLN A 88 20.93 -1.40 -9.04
N ARG A 89 21.43 -0.17 -8.84
CA ARG A 89 20.76 1.06 -9.30
C ARG A 89 20.53 1.04 -10.81
N ALA A 90 21.54 0.69 -11.59
CA ALA A 90 21.43 0.65 -13.04
C ALA A 90 20.40 -0.37 -13.53
N ARG A 91 20.34 -1.58 -12.93
CA ARG A 91 19.32 -2.58 -13.26
C ARG A 91 17.91 -2.12 -12.90
N LEU A 92 17.73 -1.59 -11.68
CA LEU A 92 16.45 -1.06 -11.22
C LEU A 92 15.96 0.06 -12.13
N PHE A 93 16.83 1.02 -12.45
CA PHE A 93 16.53 2.16 -13.31
C PHE A 93 16.19 1.71 -14.74
N SER A 94 17.00 0.85 -15.35
CA SER A 94 16.75 0.35 -16.71
C SER A 94 15.42 -0.40 -16.80
N LYS A 95 15.08 -1.24 -15.82
CA LYS A 95 13.80 -1.97 -15.79
C LYS A 95 12.61 -1.02 -15.56
N ALA A 96 12.75 -0.05 -14.66
CA ALA A 96 11.72 0.97 -14.45
C ALA A 96 11.48 1.79 -15.73
N LEU A 97 12.55 2.25 -16.37
CA LEU A 97 12.50 3.09 -17.57
C LEU A 97 11.91 2.35 -18.79
N SER A 98 12.07 1.02 -18.87
CA SER A 98 11.46 0.21 -19.94
C SER A 98 9.94 0.08 -19.82
N LEU A 99 9.40 0.27 -18.61
CA LEU A 99 7.99 0.17 -18.25
C LEU A 99 7.36 1.55 -17.99
N VAL A 100 7.78 2.57 -18.76
CA VAL A 100 7.15 3.89 -18.76
C VAL A 100 6.26 4.03 -20.00
N PRO A 101 4.93 4.25 -19.83
CA PRO A 101 4.01 4.36 -20.97
C PRO A 101 4.21 5.64 -21.77
N ASP A 102 4.35 6.77 -21.08
CA ASP A 102 4.54 8.10 -21.65
C ASP A 102 5.67 8.83 -20.92
N GLY A 103 6.71 9.19 -21.67
CA GLY A 103 7.93 9.78 -21.12
C GLY A 103 7.76 11.23 -20.67
N GLU A 104 6.94 12.02 -21.36
CA GLU A 104 6.70 13.42 -21.00
C GLU A 104 5.86 13.49 -19.73
N GLU A 105 4.76 12.74 -19.68
CA GLU A 105 3.89 12.66 -18.52
C GLU A 105 4.66 12.14 -17.29
N PHE A 106 5.50 11.12 -17.46
CA PHE A 106 6.36 10.60 -16.41
C PHE A 106 7.23 11.69 -15.78
N VAL A 107 7.95 12.45 -16.61
CA VAL A 107 8.83 13.53 -16.15
C VAL A 107 8.03 14.65 -15.48
N ARG A 108 6.92 15.08 -16.09
CA ARG A 108 6.07 16.14 -15.52
C ARG A 108 5.50 15.75 -14.17
N MET A 109 4.96 14.55 -14.04
CA MET A 109 4.25 14.11 -12.85
C MET A 109 5.20 13.90 -11.65
N TRP A 110 6.44 13.44 -11.89
CA TRP A 110 7.49 13.43 -10.85
C TRP A 110 7.94 14.84 -10.45
N MET A 111 7.67 15.85 -11.27
CA MET A 111 7.93 17.27 -11.02
C MET A 111 6.66 18.01 -10.60
N LEU A 112 5.80 17.35 -9.82
CA LEU A 112 4.53 17.89 -9.32
C LEU A 112 3.58 18.36 -10.45
N ASN A 113 3.58 17.65 -11.58
CA ASN A 113 2.82 17.96 -12.78
C ASN A 113 3.16 19.34 -13.39
N ALA A 114 4.40 19.79 -13.22
CA ALA A 114 4.89 21.04 -13.82
C ALA A 114 4.82 21.02 -15.36
N HIS A 115 4.86 22.20 -15.97
CA HIS A 115 5.03 22.34 -17.41
C HIS A 115 6.45 21.94 -17.82
N MET A 116 6.60 21.25 -18.95
CA MET A 116 7.92 20.79 -19.43
C MET A 116 8.95 21.91 -19.57
N GLU A 117 8.51 23.13 -19.89
CA GLU A 117 9.40 24.29 -20.01
C GLU A 117 10.09 24.65 -18.67
N ASP A 118 9.42 24.41 -17.54
CA ASP A 118 9.97 24.68 -16.20
C ASP A 118 10.89 23.57 -15.70
N ILE A 119 10.96 22.45 -16.41
CA ILE A 119 11.74 21.27 -16.04
C ILE A 119 13.07 21.30 -16.78
N ARG A 120 14.16 21.13 -16.03
CA ARG A 120 15.53 21.08 -16.53
C ARG A 120 16.29 19.91 -15.92
N ARG A 121 17.49 19.62 -16.45
CA ARG A 121 18.32 18.47 -16.00
C ARG A 121 18.49 18.43 -14.48
N GLU A 122 18.75 19.57 -13.83
CA GLU A 122 18.95 19.60 -12.37
C GLU A 122 17.69 19.26 -11.56
N ASN A 123 16.48 19.46 -12.09
CA ASN A 123 15.25 19.06 -11.40
C ASN A 123 15.10 17.54 -11.43
N LEU A 124 15.46 16.89 -12.55
CA LEU A 124 15.44 15.43 -12.68
C LEU A 124 16.55 14.78 -11.84
N LYS A 125 17.73 15.42 -11.70
CA LYS A 125 18.77 14.97 -10.76
C LYS A 125 18.28 14.90 -9.33
N ASP A 126 17.52 15.91 -8.86
CA ASP A 126 16.97 15.90 -7.50
C ASP A 126 16.07 14.68 -7.25
N TRP A 127 15.22 14.36 -8.22
CA TRP A 127 14.37 13.19 -8.15
C TRP A 127 15.20 11.89 -8.15
N LEU A 128 16.16 11.75 -9.07
CA LEU A 128 17.05 10.57 -9.13
C LEU A 128 17.88 10.38 -7.85
N LEU A 129 18.33 11.47 -7.24
CA LEU A 129 19.07 11.45 -5.98
C LEU A 129 18.25 10.82 -4.85
N TRP A 130 16.97 11.17 -4.77
CA TRP A 130 16.05 10.55 -3.82
C TRP A 130 15.72 9.11 -4.23
N ALA A 131 15.35 8.88 -5.49
CA ALA A 131 14.81 7.62 -5.96
C ALA A 131 15.83 6.47 -5.94
N LEU A 132 17.10 6.75 -6.26
CA LEU A 132 18.14 5.72 -6.41
C LEU A 132 19.26 5.77 -5.36
N PHE A 133 19.49 6.93 -4.73
CA PHE A 133 20.61 7.12 -3.81
C PHE A 133 20.20 7.43 -2.36
N GLU A 134 18.90 7.61 -2.09
CA GLU A 134 18.34 8.00 -0.79
C GLU A 134 19.01 9.25 -0.20
N GLN A 135 19.36 10.18 -1.07
CA GLN A 135 20.05 11.41 -0.71
C GLN A 135 19.20 12.62 -1.05
N ASP A 136 19.32 13.64 -0.21
CA ASP A 136 18.75 14.96 -0.47
C ASP A 136 19.85 15.92 -0.89
N ASN A 137 19.56 16.75 -1.89
CA ASN A 137 20.49 17.76 -2.40
C ASN A 137 20.76 18.89 -1.40
N THR A 138 19.92 19.03 -0.37
CA THR A 138 20.10 20.02 0.71
C THR A 138 21.19 19.62 1.71
N ALA A 139 21.54 18.32 1.78
CA ALA A 139 22.49 17.79 2.77
C ALA A 139 23.97 17.91 2.33
N GLY A 140 24.23 18.34 1.10
CA GLY A 140 25.57 18.51 0.55
C GLY A 140 25.62 18.20 -0.95
N ARG A 141 26.69 18.64 -1.62
CA ARG A 141 26.89 18.35 -3.04
C ARG A 141 27.22 16.86 -3.24
N PRO A 142 26.63 16.17 -4.23
CA PRO A 142 26.99 14.80 -4.58
C PRO A 142 28.49 14.67 -4.87
N SER A 143 29.05 13.46 -4.66
CA SER A 143 30.42 13.18 -5.11
C SER A 143 30.49 13.24 -6.63
N LYS A 144 31.70 13.45 -7.18
CA LYS A 144 31.90 13.47 -8.64
C LYS A 144 31.44 12.17 -9.33
N GLU A 145 31.57 11.05 -8.63
CA GLU A 145 31.14 9.73 -9.12
C GLU A 145 29.62 9.62 -9.20
N VAL A 146 28.92 10.08 -8.16
CA VAL A 146 27.45 10.13 -8.14
C VAL A 146 26.94 11.08 -9.21
N GLU A 147 27.56 12.25 -9.35
CA GLU A 147 27.22 13.23 -10.39
C GLU A 147 27.33 12.62 -11.80
N ALA A 148 28.43 11.92 -12.09
CA ALA A 148 28.63 11.27 -13.38
C ALA A 148 27.59 10.15 -13.64
N GLU A 149 27.19 9.42 -12.60
CA GLU A 149 26.15 8.39 -12.71
C GLU A 149 24.77 8.99 -12.98
N LEU A 150 24.42 10.10 -12.32
CA LEU A 150 23.16 10.82 -12.56
C LEU A 150 23.08 11.36 -13.99
N GLU A 151 24.17 11.93 -14.51
CA GLU A 151 24.20 12.42 -15.89
C GLU A 151 23.92 11.30 -16.88
N GLY A 152 24.49 10.10 -16.65
CA GLY A 152 24.19 8.92 -17.46
C GLY A 152 22.72 8.53 -17.43
N TYR A 153 22.08 8.51 -16.25
CA TYR A 153 20.64 8.22 -16.15
C TYR A 153 19.77 9.29 -16.83
N ILE A 154 20.19 10.56 -16.83
CA ILE A 154 19.48 11.61 -17.56
C ILE A 154 19.62 11.40 -19.07
N ASP A 155 20.82 11.09 -19.55
CA ASP A 155 21.04 10.84 -20.97
C ASP A 155 20.21 9.63 -21.45
N ASP A 156 20.17 8.55 -20.68
CA ASP A 156 19.31 7.37 -20.95
C ASP A 156 17.82 7.76 -20.99
N THR A 157 17.38 8.66 -20.10
CA THR A 157 16.00 9.16 -20.05
C THR A 157 15.66 9.98 -21.29
N GLU A 158 16.52 10.94 -21.65
CA GLU A 158 16.37 11.80 -22.83
C GLU A 158 16.31 10.97 -24.11
N GLU A 159 17.20 9.98 -24.24
CA GLU A 159 17.22 9.06 -25.37
C GLU A 159 15.94 8.21 -25.43
N LYS A 160 15.57 7.56 -24.31
CA LYS A 160 14.41 6.67 -24.26
C LYS A 160 13.10 7.36 -24.61
N PHE A 161 12.92 8.59 -24.13
CA PHE A 161 11.67 9.33 -24.29
C PHE A 161 11.69 10.25 -25.51
N GLY A 162 12.83 10.42 -26.17
CA GLY A 162 12.97 11.38 -27.27
C GLY A 162 12.77 12.83 -26.82
N ILE A 163 13.06 13.15 -25.55
CA ILE A 163 12.95 14.49 -24.98
C ILE A 163 14.34 15.10 -24.81
N LYS A 164 14.44 16.44 -24.88
CA LYS A 164 15.67 17.15 -24.55
C LYS A 164 15.42 18.21 -23.50
N LEU A 165 15.99 18.00 -22.30
CA LEU A 165 15.90 18.92 -21.18
C LEU A 165 16.97 20.01 -21.31
N ARG A 166 16.58 21.25 -20.98
CA ARG A 166 17.54 22.36 -20.95
C ARG A 166 18.55 22.17 -19.82
N PRO A 167 19.80 22.64 -19.97
CA PRO A 167 20.78 22.60 -18.90
C PRO A 167 20.42 23.56 -17.75
N GLY A 168 20.97 23.27 -16.57
CA GLY A 168 20.78 24.07 -15.36
C GLY A 168 19.50 23.74 -14.59
N ARG A 169 19.14 24.62 -13.65
CA ARG A 169 17.95 24.49 -12.79
C ARG A 169 16.76 25.26 -13.34
N GLY A 170 15.62 24.58 -13.45
CA GLY A 170 14.33 25.17 -13.75
C GLY A 170 13.52 25.48 -12.49
N ASN A 171 12.31 26.02 -12.66
CA ASN A 171 11.42 26.45 -11.58
C ASN A 171 10.62 25.30 -10.95
N ALA A 172 10.59 24.13 -11.60
CA ALA A 172 9.84 22.97 -11.10
C ALA A 172 10.46 22.37 -9.84
N GLU A 173 9.64 21.76 -8.98
CA GLU A 173 10.09 21.01 -7.81
C GLU A 173 9.89 19.52 -8.03
N ALA A 174 10.88 18.72 -7.64
CA ALA A 174 10.80 17.27 -7.68
C ALA A 174 10.01 16.72 -6.48
N LEU A 175 9.12 15.77 -6.72
CA LEU A 175 8.43 15.01 -5.67
C LEU A 175 9.44 14.04 -5.03
N LYS A 176 9.76 14.27 -3.75
CA LYS A 176 10.71 13.47 -2.97
C LYS A 176 10.07 13.05 -1.66
N LEU A 177 9.26 11.98 -1.68
CA LEU A 177 8.41 11.59 -0.53
C LEU A 177 9.14 11.60 0.81
N ALA A 178 10.37 11.05 0.85
CA ALA A 178 11.18 10.93 2.06
C ALA A 178 11.56 12.30 2.66
N PHE A 179 11.79 13.30 1.81
CA PHE A 179 12.39 14.58 2.20
C PHE A 179 11.38 15.73 2.21
N ASP A 180 10.31 15.61 1.44
CA ASP A 180 9.22 16.59 1.41
C ASP A 180 8.53 16.74 2.78
N PRO A 181 7.89 17.89 3.06
CA PRO A 181 7.11 18.08 4.27
C PRO A 181 6.02 17.01 4.45
N VAL A 182 5.76 16.61 5.70
CA VAL A 182 4.65 15.69 5.99
C VAL A 182 3.34 16.48 5.95
N ILE A 183 2.53 16.26 4.92
CA ILE A 183 1.25 16.96 4.72
C ILE A 183 0.16 16.27 5.54
N ILE A 184 -0.29 16.92 6.61
CA ILE A 184 -1.35 16.41 7.48
C ILE A 184 -2.49 17.43 7.66
N GLN A 185 -3.71 16.92 7.79
CA GLN A 185 -4.92 17.68 8.09
C GLN A 185 -5.44 17.34 9.48
N HIS A 186 -6.11 18.29 10.13
CA HIS A 186 -6.68 18.07 11.46
C HIS A 186 -7.77 16.97 11.43
N ARG A 187 -7.84 16.22 12.52
CA ARG A 187 -8.94 15.33 12.90
C ARG A 187 -9.41 15.77 14.28
N SER A 188 -10.67 16.13 14.40
CA SER A 188 -11.30 16.46 15.68
C SER A 188 -11.13 15.34 16.70
N LEU A 189 -11.28 15.69 17.99
CA LEU A 189 -11.38 14.68 19.03
C LEU A 189 -12.58 13.76 18.77
N LEU A 190 -13.72 14.30 18.32
CA LEU A 190 -14.90 13.55 17.91
C LEU A 190 -14.58 12.49 16.85
N TYR A 191 -13.79 12.83 15.83
CA TYR A 191 -13.38 11.87 14.81
C TYR A 191 -12.68 10.66 15.45
N TYR A 192 -11.69 10.91 16.31
CA TYR A 192 -10.98 9.84 17.01
C TYR A 192 -11.92 9.05 17.94
N MET A 193 -12.84 9.70 18.64
CA MET A 193 -13.83 9.00 19.47
C MET A 193 -14.73 8.06 18.64
N VAL A 194 -15.14 8.49 17.44
CA VAL A 194 -15.92 7.67 16.49
C VAL A 194 -15.09 6.48 15.99
N ILE A 195 -13.82 6.70 15.61
CA ILE A 195 -12.92 5.61 15.22
C ILE A 195 -12.72 4.61 16.37
N GLY A 196 -12.55 5.10 17.59
CA GLY A 196 -12.42 4.28 18.79
C GLY A 196 -13.67 3.44 19.06
N LEU A 197 -14.85 4.05 18.92
CA LEU A 197 -16.12 3.33 19.05
C LEU A 197 -16.23 2.20 18.02
N PHE A 198 -16.02 2.50 16.73
CA PHE A 198 -16.14 1.49 15.68
C PHE A 198 -15.08 0.39 15.78
N ASP A 199 -13.86 0.71 16.20
CA ASP A 199 -12.83 -0.30 16.46
C ASP A 199 -13.25 -1.27 17.57
N ASN A 200 -13.76 -0.77 18.69
CA ASN A 200 -14.20 -1.62 19.79
C ASN A 200 -15.45 -2.43 19.41
N LEU A 201 -16.37 -1.87 18.63
CA LEU A 201 -17.52 -2.61 18.07
C LEU A 201 -17.07 -3.71 17.09
N MET A 202 -16.11 -3.41 16.21
CA MET A 202 -15.55 -4.39 15.29
C MET A 202 -14.81 -5.50 16.05
N ALA A 203 -14.10 -5.15 17.11
CA ALA A 203 -13.42 -6.11 17.96
C ALA A 203 -14.41 -7.04 18.66
N LEU A 204 -15.50 -6.50 19.22
CA LEU A 204 -16.60 -7.30 19.77
C LEU A 204 -17.22 -8.20 18.69
N TYR A 205 -17.49 -7.64 17.52
CA TYR A 205 -18.03 -8.37 16.38
C TYR A 205 -17.15 -9.58 16.03
N LEU A 206 -15.85 -9.38 15.81
CA LEU A 206 -14.91 -10.46 15.48
C LEU A 206 -14.85 -11.54 16.57
N LEU A 207 -14.89 -11.16 17.85
CA LEU A 207 -14.98 -12.13 18.96
C LEU A 207 -16.26 -12.97 18.86
N THR A 208 -17.42 -12.36 18.58
CA THR A 208 -18.68 -13.12 18.38
C THR A 208 -18.64 -14.04 17.16
N GLN A 209 -17.80 -13.73 16.17
CA GLN A 209 -17.60 -14.56 14.98
C GLN A 209 -16.56 -15.67 15.17
N GLY A 210 -16.06 -15.87 16.40
CA GLY A 210 -15.11 -16.94 16.73
C GLY A 210 -13.65 -16.60 16.43
N TYR A 211 -13.33 -15.33 16.13
CA TYR A 211 -11.94 -14.91 16.05
C TYR A 211 -11.34 -14.78 17.44
N ARG A 212 -10.04 -15.04 17.51
CA ARG A 212 -9.18 -14.86 18.66
C ARG A 212 -8.29 -13.65 18.39
N TYR A 213 -8.22 -12.76 19.35
CA TYR A 213 -7.33 -11.61 19.27
C TYR A 213 -5.96 -11.95 19.84
N TYR A 214 -4.90 -11.63 19.09
CA TYR A 214 -3.53 -11.70 19.56
C TYR A 214 -3.00 -10.28 19.71
N LYS A 215 -2.80 -9.87 20.95
CA LYS A 215 -2.53 -8.47 21.29
C LYS A 215 -1.05 -8.13 21.23
N GLN A 216 -0.78 -6.83 21.01
CA GLN A 216 0.52 -6.24 21.29
C GLN A 216 0.84 -6.29 22.80
N SER A 217 2.10 -6.07 23.17
CA SER A 217 2.50 -5.97 24.58
C SER A 217 1.64 -4.94 25.33
N PHE A 218 1.25 -5.23 26.58
CA PHE A 218 0.44 -4.30 27.38
C PHE A 218 1.11 -2.93 27.57
N SER A 219 2.44 -2.86 27.46
CA SER A 219 3.22 -1.61 27.46
C SER A 219 2.84 -0.64 26.32
N THR A 220 2.08 -1.09 25.32
CA THR A 220 1.61 -0.27 24.20
C THR A 220 0.23 0.35 24.44
N PHE A 221 -0.46 0.04 25.54
CA PHE A 221 -1.86 0.40 25.76
C PHE A 221 -2.14 1.91 25.66
N PHE A 222 -1.41 2.75 26.40
CA PHE A 222 -1.54 4.22 26.35
C PHE A 222 -0.75 4.88 25.22
N LYS A 223 -0.12 4.08 24.36
CA LYS A 223 0.66 4.55 23.22
C LYS A 223 -0.10 4.46 21.90
N VAL A 224 -1.36 4.02 21.95
CA VAL A 224 -2.31 4.02 20.84
C VAL A 224 -3.53 4.84 21.25
N PHE A 225 -3.85 5.83 20.44
CA PHE A 225 -5.08 6.62 20.56
C PHE A 225 -5.84 6.55 19.23
N PRO A 226 -7.16 6.25 19.23
CA PRO A 226 -8.04 5.99 20.37
C PRO A 226 -7.67 4.74 21.18
N VAL A 227 -8.07 4.71 22.45
CA VAL A 227 -7.78 3.59 23.35
C VAL A 227 -8.51 2.33 22.88
N ARG A 228 -7.77 1.23 22.75
CA ARG A 228 -8.30 -0.08 22.38
C ARG A 228 -8.62 -0.88 23.64
N PHE A 229 -9.83 -0.77 24.17
CA PHE A 229 -10.21 -1.44 25.43
C PHE A 229 -10.05 -2.96 25.36
N ILE A 230 -10.12 -3.55 24.16
CA ILE A 230 -9.85 -4.98 23.97
C ILE A 230 -8.47 -5.42 24.48
N ASN A 231 -7.47 -4.53 24.52
CA ASN A 231 -6.14 -4.83 25.04
C ASN A 231 -6.08 -5.04 26.56
N LEU A 232 -7.11 -4.62 27.31
CA LEU A 232 -7.22 -4.82 28.76
C LEU A 232 -7.48 -6.29 29.12
N PHE A 233 -8.08 -7.05 28.21
CA PHE A 233 -8.38 -8.46 28.45
C PHE A 233 -7.11 -9.33 28.38
N PRO A 234 -7.09 -10.47 29.08
CA PRO A 234 -5.94 -11.38 29.16
C PRO A 234 -5.79 -12.26 27.90
N PHE A 235 -5.87 -11.65 26.72
CA PHE A 235 -5.63 -12.34 25.45
C PHE A 235 -4.15 -12.72 25.27
N LYS A 236 -3.91 -13.71 24.40
CA LYS A 236 -2.57 -14.16 24.05
C LYS A 236 -1.78 -13.02 23.41
N GLN A 237 -0.48 -12.97 23.70
CA GLN A 237 0.42 -12.02 23.06
C GLN A 237 0.78 -12.50 21.65
N SER A 238 0.86 -11.55 20.73
CA SER A 238 1.43 -11.76 19.41
C SER A 238 2.92 -12.07 19.51
N ALA A 239 3.40 -13.03 18.70
CA ALA A 239 4.83 -13.31 18.53
C ALA A 239 5.58 -12.09 17.95
N ALA A 240 4.88 -11.21 17.25
CA ALA A 240 5.38 -9.90 16.84
C ALA A 240 4.92 -8.84 17.86
N SER A 241 5.78 -8.48 18.83
CA SER A 241 5.41 -7.60 19.96
C SER A 241 4.81 -6.24 19.56
N LYS A 242 5.14 -5.74 18.36
CA LYS A 242 4.66 -4.48 17.78
C LYS A 242 3.46 -4.64 16.83
N MET A 243 2.90 -5.82 16.64
CA MET A 243 1.73 -6.04 15.76
C MET A 243 0.70 -6.95 16.39
N SER A 244 -0.54 -6.48 16.44
CA SER A 244 -1.69 -7.32 16.75
C SER A 244 -2.23 -7.96 15.48
N TYR A 245 -2.97 -9.05 15.67
CA TYR A 245 -3.70 -9.67 14.57
C TYR A 245 -4.92 -10.43 15.10
N TRP A 246 -5.86 -10.66 14.21
CA TRP A 246 -7.06 -11.45 14.44
C TRP A 246 -6.90 -12.81 13.79
N TYR A 247 -7.30 -13.85 14.52
CA TYR A 247 -7.14 -15.23 14.10
C TYR A 247 -8.45 -16.01 14.22
N ARG A 248 -9.00 -16.48 13.11
CA ARG A 248 -10.06 -17.48 13.10
C ARG A 248 -9.43 -18.87 12.96
N PRO A 249 -9.68 -19.82 13.88
CA PRO A 249 -9.16 -21.18 13.77
C PRO A 249 -9.60 -21.88 12.47
N HIS A 250 -8.66 -22.59 11.84
CA HIS A 250 -8.95 -23.40 10.66
C HIS A 250 -9.46 -24.78 11.05
N LYS A 251 -10.55 -25.23 10.44
CA LYS A 251 -11.17 -26.54 10.64
C LYS A 251 -11.50 -27.27 9.34
N SER A 252 -11.46 -26.58 8.20
CA SER A 252 -11.79 -27.16 6.90
C SER A 252 -10.73 -28.18 6.47
N ALA A 253 -11.17 -29.34 5.97
CA ALA A 253 -10.30 -30.33 5.36
C ALA A 253 -10.13 -30.10 3.85
N THR A 254 -11.08 -29.42 3.21
CA THR A 254 -11.12 -29.22 1.76
C THR A 254 -10.64 -27.84 1.34
N GLN A 255 -10.52 -26.90 2.28
CA GLN A 255 -10.07 -25.54 1.98
C GLN A 255 -8.74 -25.22 2.67
N ARG A 256 -8.03 -24.22 2.16
CA ARG A 256 -6.82 -23.60 2.72
C ARG A 256 -7.21 -22.40 3.57
N PRO A 257 -6.46 -22.08 4.64
CA PRO A 257 -6.65 -20.84 5.36
C PRO A 257 -6.13 -19.62 4.58
N VAL A 258 -6.47 -18.43 5.07
CA VAL A 258 -6.14 -17.15 4.45
C VAL A 258 -5.24 -16.32 5.37
N VAL A 259 -4.19 -15.72 4.81
CA VAL A 259 -3.45 -14.61 5.41
C VAL A 259 -3.87 -13.33 4.72
N PHE A 260 -4.46 -12.40 5.48
CA PHE A 260 -4.98 -11.13 4.96
C PHE A 260 -4.21 -9.93 5.49
N ILE A 261 -3.80 -9.05 4.57
CA ILE A 261 -3.09 -7.80 4.84
C ILE A 261 -3.94 -6.63 4.32
N HIS A 262 -4.43 -5.80 5.23
CA HIS A 262 -5.34 -4.70 4.90
C HIS A 262 -4.60 -3.48 4.30
N GLY A 263 -5.37 -2.60 3.64
CA GLY A 263 -4.90 -1.32 3.10
C GLY A 263 -4.95 -0.16 4.10
N LEU A 264 -4.66 1.06 3.63
CA LEU A 264 -4.81 2.28 4.43
C LEU A 264 -6.28 2.54 4.76
N GLY A 265 -6.57 3.09 5.93
CA GLY A 265 -7.93 3.49 6.30
C GLY A 265 -8.21 3.27 7.77
N VAL A 266 -9.32 2.62 8.11
CA VAL A 266 -9.76 2.42 9.52
C VAL A 266 -9.50 1.00 10.04
N GLY A 267 -8.52 0.29 9.47
CA GLY A 267 -8.16 -1.08 9.84
C GLY A 267 -9.11 -2.12 9.21
N LEU A 268 -9.52 -3.14 9.97
CA LEU A 268 -10.34 -4.25 9.43
C LEU A 268 -11.82 -3.92 9.19
N ILE A 269 -12.31 -2.78 9.67
CA ILE A 269 -13.73 -2.39 9.61
C ILE A 269 -14.31 -2.45 8.17
N PRO A 270 -13.65 -1.91 7.12
CA PRO A 270 -14.21 -1.91 5.76
C PRO A 270 -14.32 -3.32 5.17
N TYR A 271 -13.57 -4.27 5.72
CA TYR A 271 -13.50 -5.65 5.26
C TYR A 271 -14.50 -6.56 5.99
N MET A 272 -15.30 -6.03 6.93
CA MET A 272 -16.23 -6.82 7.74
C MET A 272 -17.20 -7.66 6.89
N PHE A 273 -17.79 -7.06 5.86
CA PHE A 273 -18.75 -7.75 4.98
C PHE A 273 -18.08 -8.88 4.19
N TRP A 274 -16.87 -8.64 3.68
CA TRP A 274 -16.09 -9.65 2.99
C TRP A 274 -15.60 -10.78 3.91
N LEU A 275 -15.10 -10.47 5.11
CA LEU A 275 -14.67 -11.50 6.07
C LEU A 275 -15.82 -12.45 6.45
N ASN A 276 -17.07 -12.00 6.32
CA ASN A 276 -18.27 -12.80 6.56
C ASN A 276 -18.63 -13.74 5.43
N THR A 277 -18.18 -13.49 4.20
CA THR A 277 -18.44 -14.39 3.07
C THR A 277 -17.55 -15.63 3.12
N ILE A 278 -16.37 -15.53 3.75
CA ILE A 278 -15.46 -16.67 3.88
C ILE A 278 -16.08 -17.72 4.82
N PRO A 279 -16.21 -19.01 4.39
CA PRO A 279 -16.83 -20.08 5.18
C PRO A 279 -16.28 -20.19 6.60
N LYS A 280 -17.15 -20.46 7.59
CA LYS A 280 -16.81 -20.37 9.03
C LYS A 280 -15.74 -21.36 9.50
N ASP A 281 -15.52 -22.45 8.78
CA ASP A 281 -14.49 -23.46 9.01
C ASP A 281 -13.13 -23.12 8.35
N VAL A 282 -13.08 -22.09 7.50
CA VAL A 282 -11.83 -21.59 6.91
C VAL A 282 -11.13 -20.68 7.91
N GLY A 283 -9.84 -20.96 8.14
CA GLY A 283 -9.03 -20.16 9.05
C GLY A 283 -8.60 -18.86 8.40
N ILE A 284 -8.51 -17.80 9.21
CA ILE A 284 -8.10 -16.47 8.74
C ILE A 284 -7.09 -15.91 9.73
N LEU A 285 -5.99 -15.40 9.23
CA LEU A 285 -5.06 -14.55 9.97
C LEU A 285 -5.10 -13.16 9.32
N ALA A 286 -5.67 -12.18 10.01
CA ALA A 286 -5.76 -10.80 9.55
C ALA A 286 -4.89 -9.91 10.43
N VAL A 287 -3.80 -9.37 9.87
CA VAL A 287 -2.86 -8.53 10.61
C VAL A 287 -3.43 -7.12 10.83
N GLU A 288 -2.95 -6.40 11.83
CA GLU A 288 -3.34 -5.02 12.08
C GLU A 288 -2.12 -4.09 12.09
N MET A 289 -2.08 -3.18 11.12
CA MET A 289 -1.07 -2.13 10.98
C MET A 289 -1.62 -0.81 11.54
N LEU A 290 -1.57 -0.65 12.86
CA LEU A 290 -2.22 0.49 13.55
C LEU A 290 -1.79 1.87 13.06
N PRO A 291 -0.50 2.15 12.77
CA PRO A 291 -0.07 3.48 12.32
C PRO A 291 -0.69 3.94 11.00
N ILE A 292 -1.25 3.03 10.20
CA ILE A 292 -1.94 3.34 8.93
C ILE A 292 -3.45 3.07 9.00
N SER A 293 -3.97 2.88 10.21
CA SER A 293 -5.36 2.54 10.47
C SER A 293 -6.12 3.69 11.17
N SER A 294 -5.86 4.95 10.81
CA SER A 294 -6.48 6.14 11.43
C SER A 294 -6.31 6.19 12.97
N ARG A 295 -5.13 5.79 13.45
CA ARG A 295 -4.77 5.80 14.88
C ARG A 295 -3.51 6.63 15.06
N VAL A 296 -3.48 7.41 16.14
CA VAL A 296 -2.27 8.05 16.63
C VAL A 296 -1.48 7.02 17.42
N THR A 297 -0.25 6.78 16.99
CA THR A 297 0.69 5.89 17.69
C THR A 297 1.94 6.66 18.08
N THR A 298 2.54 6.35 19.23
CA THR A 298 3.81 6.98 19.64
C THR A 298 5.03 6.42 18.88
N TRP A 299 4.81 5.43 18.02
CA TRP A 299 5.84 4.85 17.15
C TRP A 299 5.40 4.93 15.69
N PRO A 300 6.36 5.05 14.77
CA PRO A 300 6.09 4.96 13.34
C PRO A 300 5.76 3.53 12.90
N LEU A 301 5.17 3.36 11.71
CA LEU A 301 5.10 2.04 11.11
C LEU A 301 6.53 1.46 10.92
N PRO A 302 6.79 0.20 11.32
CA PRO A 302 8.04 -0.50 11.01
C PRO A 302 8.33 -0.49 9.50
N SER A 303 9.60 -0.68 9.11
CA SER A 303 9.96 -0.75 7.68
C SER A 303 9.34 -1.98 7.00
N THR A 304 9.31 -2.00 5.67
CA THR A 304 8.76 -3.13 4.88
C THR A 304 9.39 -4.48 5.30
N PRO A 305 10.73 -4.61 5.45
CA PRO A 305 11.34 -5.85 5.91
C PRO A 305 10.90 -6.25 7.33
N GLU A 306 10.84 -5.29 8.26
CA GLU A 306 10.40 -5.53 9.65
C GLU A 306 8.94 -6.00 9.69
N LEU A 307 8.05 -5.38 8.91
CA LEU A 307 6.64 -5.79 8.80
C LEU A 307 6.53 -7.21 8.25
N CYS A 308 7.27 -7.53 7.19
CA CYS A 308 7.26 -8.88 6.60
C CYS A 308 7.74 -9.94 7.59
N GLU A 309 8.81 -9.66 8.36
CA GLU A 309 9.28 -10.53 9.44
C GLU A 309 8.21 -10.71 10.53
N MET A 310 7.53 -9.63 10.92
CA MET A 310 6.46 -9.66 11.89
C MET A 310 5.28 -10.52 11.42
N ILE A 311 4.89 -10.43 10.14
CA ILE A 311 3.82 -11.24 9.54
C ILE A 311 4.22 -12.72 9.53
N ALA A 312 5.46 -13.02 9.12
CA ALA A 312 5.99 -14.38 9.14
C ALA A 312 5.97 -14.99 10.54
N LYS A 313 6.36 -14.23 11.58
CA LYS A 313 6.26 -14.64 12.99
C LYS A 313 4.82 -14.91 13.43
N CYS A 314 3.86 -14.09 13.02
CA CYS A 314 2.44 -14.31 13.34
C CYS A 314 1.91 -15.61 12.70
N VAL A 315 2.24 -15.88 11.44
CA VAL A 315 1.87 -17.13 10.76
C VAL A 315 2.55 -18.33 11.43
N ALA A 316 3.85 -18.23 11.74
CA ALA A 316 4.58 -19.28 12.45
C ALA A 316 4.00 -19.56 13.85
N GLN A 317 3.55 -18.53 14.58
CA GLN A 317 2.86 -18.68 15.85
C GLN A 317 1.59 -19.51 15.71
N GLN A 318 0.80 -19.29 14.65
CA GLN A 318 -0.42 -20.07 14.44
C GLN A 318 -0.12 -21.50 14.03
N ARG A 319 0.86 -21.71 13.15
CA ARG A 319 1.34 -23.05 12.79
C ARG A 319 1.80 -23.85 14.01
N ALA A 320 2.65 -23.27 14.86
CA ALA A 320 3.16 -23.91 16.06
C ALA A 320 2.09 -24.16 17.15
N SER A 321 0.97 -23.42 17.10
CA SER A 321 -0.14 -23.61 18.03
C SER A 321 -1.10 -24.76 17.66
N GLN A 322 -0.96 -25.31 16.46
CA GLN A 322 -1.77 -26.45 16.01
C GLN A 322 -1.12 -27.78 16.41
N PRO A 323 -1.91 -28.86 16.59
CA PRO A 323 -1.37 -30.20 16.72
C PRO A 323 -0.44 -30.53 15.56
N ALA A 324 0.64 -31.27 15.83
CA ALA A 324 1.49 -31.80 14.77
C ALA A 324 0.63 -32.69 13.85
N PRO A 325 0.73 -32.56 12.53
CA PRO A 325 0.02 -33.44 11.62
C PRO A 325 0.47 -34.90 11.82
N GLY A 326 -0.42 -35.85 11.55
CA GLY A 326 -0.04 -37.26 11.49
C GLY A 326 1.02 -37.51 10.41
N VAL A 327 1.66 -38.68 10.44
CA VAL A 327 2.64 -39.07 9.41
C VAL A 327 1.98 -39.07 8.04
N GLY A 328 2.46 -38.20 7.13
CA GLY A 328 1.91 -38.06 5.78
C GLY A 328 0.73 -37.08 5.66
N GLU A 329 0.25 -36.50 6.76
CA GLU A 329 -0.78 -35.47 6.75
C GLU A 329 -0.16 -34.08 6.59
N ARG A 330 -0.93 -33.15 6.01
CA ARG A 330 -0.56 -31.72 6.00
C ARG A 330 -1.12 -31.02 7.21
N GLY A 331 -0.30 -30.19 7.85
CA GLY A 331 -0.75 -29.28 8.89
C GLY A 331 -1.67 -28.19 8.33
N ALA A 332 -2.57 -27.71 9.18
CA ALA A 332 -3.57 -26.70 8.82
C ALA A 332 -2.98 -25.40 8.22
N TRP A 333 -1.73 -25.06 8.56
CA TRP A 333 -1.02 -23.84 8.12
C TRP A 333 0.29 -24.16 7.36
N ASP A 334 0.41 -25.37 6.80
CA ASP A 334 1.53 -25.71 5.92
C ASP A 334 1.39 -25.09 4.53
N ASP A 335 0.17 -24.73 4.12
CA ASP A 335 -0.11 -23.92 2.95
C ASP A 335 -1.30 -22.97 3.19
N PHE A 336 -1.31 -21.80 2.56
CA PHE A 336 -2.36 -20.78 2.70
C PHE A 336 -2.48 -19.87 1.48
N VAL A 337 -3.60 -19.16 1.37
CA VAL A 337 -3.79 -18.09 0.37
C VAL A 337 -3.36 -16.75 0.96
N LEU A 338 -2.48 -16.02 0.28
CA LEU A 338 -2.04 -14.68 0.68
C LEU A 338 -2.88 -13.62 -0.03
N ILE A 339 -3.52 -12.75 0.72
CA ILE A 339 -4.38 -11.68 0.18
C ILE A 339 -3.88 -10.33 0.69
N GLY A 340 -3.57 -9.42 -0.23
CA GLY A 340 -3.23 -8.03 0.07
C GLY A 340 -4.20 -7.08 -0.63
N ASN A 341 -4.64 -6.03 0.07
CA ASN A 341 -5.42 -4.95 -0.53
C ASN A 341 -4.67 -3.62 -0.41
N SER A 342 -4.60 -2.86 -1.52
CA SER A 342 -3.98 -1.53 -1.55
C SER A 342 -2.59 -1.58 -0.88
N TYR A 343 -2.33 -0.78 0.16
CA TYR A 343 -1.06 -0.79 0.91
C TYR A 343 -0.59 -2.19 1.34
N GLY A 344 -1.50 -3.13 1.63
CA GLY A 344 -1.12 -4.50 1.96
C GLY A 344 -0.32 -5.21 0.87
N THR A 345 -0.50 -4.84 -0.41
CA THR A 345 0.26 -5.41 -1.54
C THR A 345 1.73 -4.96 -1.56
N LEU A 346 2.06 -3.83 -0.91
CA LEU A 346 3.45 -3.35 -0.76
C LEU A 346 4.33 -4.32 0.02
N LEU A 347 3.74 -5.17 0.86
CA LEU A 347 4.47 -6.17 1.65
C LEU A 347 4.61 -7.50 0.89
N MET A 348 3.76 -7.75 -0.10
CA MET A 348 3.65 -9.08 -0.73
C MET A 348 4.90 -9.44 -1.54
N GLY A 349 5.52 -8.48 -2.24
CA GLY A 349 6.74 -8.74 -3.01
C GLY A 349 7.87 -9.32 -2.14
N GLN A 350 8.09 -8.75 -0.96
CA GLN A 350 9.09 -9.28 -0.01
C GLN A 350 8.64 -10.58 0.66
N LEU A 351 7.37 -10.69 1.08
CA LEU A 351 6.85 -11.93 1.66
C LEU A 351 6.98 -13.14 0.72
N LEU A 352 6.79 -12.92 -0.59
CA LEU A 352 6.91 -13.95 -1.63
C LEU A 352 8.36 -14.31 -1.99
N GLN A 353 9.34 -13.61 -1.41
CA GLN A 353 10.78 -13.93 -1.54
C GLN A 353 11.34 -14.55 -0.25
N ARG A 354 10.57 -14.54 0.84
CA ARG A 354 11.02 -15.03 2.15
C ARG A 354 11.07 -16.55 2.21
N ALA A 355 12.24 -17.13 2.48
CA ALA A 355 12.44 -18.58 2.60
C ALA A 355 11.59 -19.20 3.72
N ASP A 356 11.34 -18.45 4.78
CA ASP A 356 10.50 -18.88 5.90
C ASP A 356 9.02 -18.63 5.68
N PHE A 357 8.55 -18.11 4.53
CA PHE A 357 7.15 -17.74 4.29
C PHE A 357 6.65 -18.17 2.91
N ALA A 358 7.34 -17.76 1.84
CA ALA A 358 6.95 -17.97 0.45
C ALA A 358 6.62 -19.42 0.10
N PRO A 359 7.38 -20.45 0.55
CA PRO A 359 7.07 -21.85 0.23
C PRO A 359 5.71 -22.37 0.74
N ARG A 360 5.00 -21.58 1.53
CA ARG A 360 3.67 -21.91 2.06
C ARG A 360 2.55 -21.11 1.40
N VAL A 361 2.86 -20.18 0.50
CA VAL A 361 1.85 -19.39 -0.21
C VAL A 361 1.35 -20.19 -1.41
N ALA A 362 0.23 -20.87 -1.26
CA ALA A 362 -0.35 -21.69 -2.34
C ALA A 362 -0.89 -20.86 -3.50
N ALA A 363 -1.40 -19.68 -3.20
CA ALA A 363 -1.88 -18.71 -4.18
C ALA A 363 -1.83 -17.30 -3.60
N SER A 364 -1.75 -16.30 -4.47
CA SER A 364 -1.76 -14.88 -4.08
C SER A 364 -2.90 -14.11 -4.75
N ILE A 365 -3.52 -13.19 -4.00
CA ILE A 365 -4.58 -12.32 -4.51
C ILE A 365 -4.23 -10.89 -4.14
N LEU A 366 -4.06 -10.05 -5.16
CA LEU A 366 -3.77 -8.64 -5.02
C LEU A 366 -5.01 -7.86 -5.41
N ILE A 367 -5.51 -7.02 -4.51
CA ILE A 367 -6.74 -6.24 -4.74
C ILE A 367 -6.38 -4.77 -4.76
N ASP A 368 -6.55 -4.14 -5.92
CA ASP A 368 -6.13 -2.77 -6.23
C ASP A 368 -4.67 -2.52 -5.84
N PRO A 369 -3.72 -3.29 -6.43
CA PRO A 369 -2.32 -3.26 -6.01
C PRO A 369 -1.66 -1.92 -6.28
N VAL A 370 -1.11 -1.32 -5.24
CA VAL A 370 -0.24 -0.14 -5.34
C VAL A 370 1.24 -0.50 -5.39
N SER A 371 1.57 -1.80 -5.34
CA SER A 371 2.95 -2.31 -5.43
C SER A 371 3.42 -2.54 -6.87
N LEU A 372 2.50 -2.68 -7.83
CA LEU A 372 2.83 -2.87 -9.24
C LEU A 372 3.09 -1.52 -9.89
N LEU A 373 4.14 -1.44 -10.72
CA LEU A 373 4.56 -0.23 -11.42
C LEU A 373 4.76 0.98 -10.48
N LEU A 374 5.19 0.74 -9.23
CA LEU A 374 5.34 1.79 -8.20
C LEU A 374 6.44 2.82 -8.53
N HIS A 375 7.27 2.56 -9.55
CA HIS A 375 8.20 3.55 -10.11
C HIS A 375 7.49 4.61 -10.97
N LEU A 376 6.24 4.37 -11.39
CA LEU A 376 5.41 5.38 -12.04
C LEU A 376 4.90 6.40 -11.01
N PRO A 377 4.70 7.65 -11.43
CA PRO A 377 4.35 8.72 -10.51
C PRO A 377 2.91 8.60 -10.00
N ASP A 378 2.03 7.84 -10.64
CA ASP A 378 0.58 7.79 -10.36
C ASP A 378 0.28 7.60 -8.88
N VAL A 379 0.79 6.53 -8.26
CA VAL A 379 0.50 6.23 -6.85
C VAL A 379 1.03 7.34 -5.93
N ALA A 380 2.28 7.75 -6.13
CA ALA A 380 2.92 8.75 -5.29
C ALA A 380 2.22 10.12 -5.43
N PHE A 381 1.98 10.57 -6.65
CA PHE A 381 1.36 11.86 -6.94
C PHE A 381 -0.12 11.87 -6.57
N ASN A 382 -0.92 10.92 -7.07
CA ASN A 382 -2.37 10.89 -6.85
C ASN A 382 -2.72 10.76 -5.36
N PHE A 383 -1.93 9.99 -4.61
CA PHE A 383 -2.21 9.76 -3.20
C PHE A 383 -1.64 10.86 -2.29
N THR A 384 -0.49 11.47 -2.62
CA THR A 384 0.21 12.38 -1.68
C THR A 384 0.24 13.85 -2.09
N ARG A 385 -0.05 14.18 -3.36
CA ARG A 385 0.07 15.55 -3.88
C ARG A 385 -1.18 16.05 -4.59
N ARG A 386 -1.91 15.18 -5.30
CA ARG A 386 -3.10 15.59 -6.05
C ARG A 386 -4.12 16.23 -5.14
N GLU A 387 -4.53 17.45 -5.49
CA GLU A 387 -5.66 18.10 -4.86
C GLU A 387 -6.96 17.46 -5.36
N PRO A 388 -7.93 17.19 -4.47
CA PRO A 388 -9.21 16.63 -4.90
C PRO A 388 -9.94 17.57 -5.85
N THR A 389 -10.49 17.02 -6.92
CA THR A 389 -11.18 17.77 -7.95
C THR A 389 -12.34 18.56 -7.32
N PRO A 390 -12.36 19.90 -7.45
CA PRO A 390 -13.50 20.69 -7.04
C PRO A 390 -14.66 20.41 -7.99
N SER A 391 -15.88 20.31 -7.45
CA SER A 391 -17.03 20.06 -8.30
C SER A 391 -17.38 21.32 -9.10
N ILE A 392 -17.45 21.18 -10.43
CA ILE A 392 -17.87 22.22 -11.37
C ILE A 392 -19.30 21.92 -11.81
N ARG A 393 -20.15 22.95 -11.90
CA ARG A 393 -21.53 22.82 -12.38
C ARG A 393 -21.56 22.11 -13.74
N GLY A 394 -22.32 21.02 -13.84
CA GLY A 394 -22.41 20.19 -15.05
C GLY A 394 -21.49 18.96 -15.09
N ARG A 395 -20.65 18.73 -14.06
CA ARG A 395 -19.85 17.51 -13.89
C ARG A 395 -20.34 16.66 -12.71
N THR A 396 -19.89 15.41 -12.63
CA THR A 396 -20.12 14.52 -11.48
C THR A 396 -19.40 15.03 -10.23
N GLY A 397 -19.97 14.76 -9.05
CA GLY A 397 -19.34 15.10 -7.77
C GLY A 397 -18.26 14.08 -7.39
N HIS A 398 -17.02 14.51 -7.21
CA HIS A 398 -15.87 13.62 -6.94
C HIS A 398 -15.67 13.39 -5.43
N GLY A 399 -16.73 12.97 -4.72
CA GLY A 399 -16.69 12.77 -3.26
C GLY A 399 -15.68 11.70 -2.80
N ASN A 400 -15.43 10.74 -3.68
CA ASN A 400 -14.44 9.69 -3.55
C ASN A 400 -13.01 10.29 -3.36
N GLU A 401 -12.60 11.24 -4.21
CA GLU A 401 -11.28 11.89 -4.06
C GLU A 401 -11.15 12.65 -2.74
N TRP A 402 -12.22 13.30 -2.28
CA TRP A 402 -12.26 13.97 -0.97
C TRP A 402 -12.20 12.98 0.19
N GLU A 403 -12.84 11.81 0.07
CA GLU A 403 -12.76 10.72 1.04
C GLU A 403 -11.31 10.25 1.20
N ILE A 404 -10.63 9.85 0.12
CA ILE A 404 -9.23 9.39 0.20
C ILE A 404 -8.31 10.51 0.69
N TRP A 405 -8.41 11.71 0.14
CA TRP A 405 -7.49 12.80 0.46
C TRP A 405 -7.59 13.21 1.92
N TRP A 406 -8.81 13.45 2.41
CA TRP A 406 -8.99 13.83 3.80
C TRP A 406 -8.86 12.61 4.71
N ALA A 407 -9.60 11.52 4.52
CA ALA A 407 -9.62 10.43 5.51
C ALA A 407 -8.33 9.58 5.55
N SER A 408 -7.64 9.41 4.42
CA SER A 408 -6.49 8.51 4.32
C SER A 408 -5.17 9.25 4.07
N ALA A 409 -5.04 10.01 2.98
CA ALA A 409 -3.77 10.59 2.56
C ALA A 409 -3.18 11.59 3.57
N THR A 410 -4.04 12.42 4.16
CA THR A 410 -3.63 13.47 5.11
C THR A 410 -3.86 13.08 6.57
N ASP A 411 -4.14 11.80 6.85
CA ASP A 411 -4.14 11.25 8.22
C ASP A 411 -2.71 11.28 8.76
N ALA A 412 -2.55 11.66 10.02
CA ALA A 412 -1.23 11.92 10.58
C ALA A 412 -0.32 10.68 10.57
N GLY A 413 -0.87 9.50 10.86
CA GLY A 413 -0.11 8.25 10.85
C GLY A 413 0.20 7.76 9.44
N THR A 414 -0.78 7.82 8.54
CA THR A 414 -0.62 7.46 7.13
C THR A 414 0.35 8.38 6.41
N ALA A 415 0.13 9.70 6.46
CA ALA A 415 0.98 10.69 5.80
C ALA A 415 2.43 10.58 6.30
N TYR A 416 2.62 10.42 7.61
CA TYR A 416 3.93 10.19 8.20
C TYR A 416 4.57 8.91 7.65
N THR A 417 3.82 7.81 7.59
CA THR A 417 4.32 6.52 7.11
C THR A 417 4.80 6.65 5.67
N LEU A 418 3.98 7.23 4.79
CA LEU A 418 4.34 7.43 3.39
C LEU A 418 5.54 8.37 3.21
N ALA A 419 5.61 9.42 4.02
CA ALA A 419 6.65 10.44 3.88
C ALA A 419 7.97 10.08 4.60
N ARG A 420 7.98 9.16 5.57
CA ARG A 420 9.18 8.88 6.39
C ARG A 420 9.55 7.41 6.50
N ARG A 421 8.65 6.47 6.17
CA ARG A 421 8.87 5.03 6.41
C ARG A 421 8.80 4.20 5.14
N LEU A 422 8.00 4.62 4.16
CA LEU A 422 7.89 3.93 2.89
C LEU A 422 9.21 4.03 2.11
N CYS A 423 9.81 2.88 1.82
CA CYS A 423 10.86 2.74 0.82
C CYS A 423 10.24 2.14 -0.44
N TRP A 424 10.14 2.93 -1.51
CA TRP A 424 9.44 2.52 -2.73
C TRP A 424 10.07 1.26 -3.35
N ARG A 425 11.41 1.16 -3.41
CA ARG A 425 12.09 0.00 -3.98
C ARG A 425 11.91 -1.29 -3.17
N GLU A 426 11.79 -1.20 -1.84
CA GLU A 426 11.53 -2.36 -0.98
C GLU A 426 10.07 -2.81 -1.07
N SER A 427 9.19 -1.91 -1.55
CA SER A 427 7.74 -2.09 -1.62
C SER A 427 7.23 -2.37 -3.03
N LEU A 428 8.11 -2.23 -4.03
CA LEU A 428 7.85 -2.49 -5.43
C LEU A 428 7.73 -4.00 -5.67
N MET A 429 6.73 -4.37 -6.46
CA MET A 429 6.51 -5.74 -6.90
C MET A 429 6.54 -5.79 -8.42
N TRP A 430 7.39 -6.67 -8.95
CA TRP A 430 7.43 -6.95 -10.38
C TRP A 430 6.48 -8.09 -10.73
N ARG A 431 5.94 -8.08 -11.96
CA ARG A 431 5.03 -9.11 -12.49
C ARG A 431 5.60 -10.51 -12.33
N GLU A 432 6.90 -10.67 -12.56
CA GLU A 432 7.54 -11.99 -12.50
C GLU A 432 7.50 -12.58 -11.09
N MET A 433 7.34 -11.77 -10.03
CA MET A 433 7.16 -12.25 -8.65
C MET A 433 5.80 -12.93 -8.42
N LEU A 434 4.84 -12.73 -9.33
CA LEU A 434 3.52 -13.38 -9.30
C LEU A 434 3.49 -14.73 -10.03
N THR A 435 4.46 -14.95 -10.92
CA THR A 435 4.62 -16.19 -11.72
C THR A 435 6.04 -16.77 -11.55
N PRO A 436 6.43 -17.13 -10.31
CA PRO A 436 7.72 -17.74 -10.07
C PRO A 436 7.87 -19.08 -10.82
N SER A 437 8.81 -19.13 -11.76
CA SER A 437 9.22 -20.35 -12.45
C SER A 437 10.62 -20.80 -12.01
N LEU A 438 10.93 -22.10 -12.09
CA LEU A 438 12.26 -22.62 -11.74
C LEU A 438 13.37 -21.98 -12.59
N ARG A 439 13.09 -21.67 -13.87
CA ARG A 439 14.01 -20.95 -14.77
C ARG A 439 14.36 -19.55 -14.25
N ASN A 440 13.36 -18.84 -13.73
CA ASN A 440 13.59 -17.51 -13.18
C ASN A 440 14.43 -17.58 -11.89
N VAL A 441 14.30 -18.68 -11.13
CA VAL A 441 15.16 -18.97 -9.96
C VAL A 441 16.61 -19.21 -10.40
N GLU A 442 16.82 -20.08 -11.38
CA GLU A 442 18.15 -20.41 -11.90
C GLU A 442 18.86 -19.22 -12.52
N ALA A 443 18.12 -18.35 -13.22
CA ALA A 443 18.63 -17.11 -13.77
C ALA A 443 18.86 -16.00 -12.72
N GLY A 444 18.50 -16.25 -11.45
CA GLY A 444 18.73 -15.32 -10.34
C GLY A 444 17.78 -14.11 -10.32
N TYR A 445 16.63 -14.16 -11.00
CA TYR A 445 15.67 -13.03 -11.04
C TYR A 445 15.12 -12.65 -9.66
N TYR A 446 15.00 -13.62 -8.76
CA TYR A 446 14.54 -13.42 -7.37
C TYR A 446 15.69 -13.43 -6.36
N ALA A 447 16.90 -13.72 -6.81
CA ALA A 447 18.07 -13.66 -5.96
C ALA A 447 18.49 -12.20 -5.88
N SER A 448 18.36 -11.61 -4.70
CA SER A 448 19.09 -10.40 -4.43
C SER A 448 20.59 -10.66 -4.68
N GLY A 449 21.24 -9.80 -5.47
CA GLY A 449 22.70 -9.80 -5.58
C GLY A 449 23.41 -9.27 -4.32
N SER A 450 22.67 -8.83 -3.30
CA SER A 450 23.19 -8.35 -2.02
C SER A 450 23.20 -9.49 -0.98
N PRO A 451 24.35 -9.80 -0.36
CA PRO A 451 24.43 -10.73 0.77
C PRO A 451 23.48 -10.40 1.93
N GLU A 452 23.16 -9.12 2.14
CA GLU A 452 22.30 -8.65 3.23
C GLU A 452 20.83 -8.99 2.98
N GLU A 453 20.35 -8.77 1.76
CA GLU A 453 19.00 -9.13 1.35
C GLU A 453 18.83 -10.66 1.23
N ILE A 454 19.85 -11.40 0.77
CA ILE A 454 19.85 -12.87 0.82
C ILE A 454 19.79 -13.36 2.27
N ALA A 455 20.50 -12.72 3.20
CA ALA A 455 20.45 -13.10 4.61
C ALA A 455 19.07 -12.83 5.25
N ILE A 456 18.35 -11.80 4.81
CA ILE A 456 17.04 -11.40 5.37
C ILE A 456 15.88 -12.15 4.72
N PHE A 457 15.91 -12.31 3.40
CA PHE A 457 14.81 -12.91 2.61
C PHE A 457 15.12 -14.35 2.18
N GLY A 458 16.38 -14.72 1.99
CA GLY A 458 16.74 -16.02 1.40
C GLY A 458 16.28 -16.16 -0.05
N ASN A 459 16.31 -17.38 -0.59
CA ASN A 459 15.79 -17.71 -1.93
C ASN A 459 14.40 -18.37 -1.83
N GLY A 460 13.51 -17.80 -1.01
CA GLY A 460 12.18 -18.37 -0.79
C GLY A 460 11.32 -18.19 -2.02
N ILE A 461 11.04 -19.26 -2.74
CA ILE A 461 10.26 -19.20 -3.98
C ILE A 461 9.28 -20.37 -3.99
N GLN A 462 8.01 -20.06 -4.28
CA GLN A 462 6.98 -21.07 -4.47
C GLN A 462 6.67 -21.19 -5.95
N ALA A 463 7.43 -22.04 -6.66
CA ALA A 463 7.25 -22.21 -8.09
C ALA A 463 5.83 -22.74 -8.43
N GLY A 464 5.24 -22.22 -9.52
CA GLY A 464 3.91 -22.63 -9.99
C GLY A 464 2.75 -22.19 -9.07
N MET A 465 2.98 -21.15 -8.26
CA MET A 465 1.92 -20.46 -7.51
C MET A 465 0.99 -19.71 -8.47
N ARG A 466 -0.32 -19.78 -8.23
CA ARG A 466 -1.28 -18.92 -8.95
C ARG A 466 -1.41 -17.56 -8.31
N SER A 467 -1.65 -16.56 -9.15
CA SER A 467 -1.88 -15.19 -8.73
C SER A 467 -3.08 -14.59 -9.46
N THR A 468 -3.89 -13.83 -8.74
CA THR A 468 -4.91 -12.98 -9.39
C THR A 468 -4.75 -11.55 -8.95
N VAL A 469 -4.71 -10.65 -9.93
CA VAL A 469 -4.78 -9.22 -9.71
C VAL A 469 -6.20 -8.76 -9.97
N VAL A 470 -6.88 -8.33 -8.93
CA VAL A 470 -8.19 -7.69 -9.01
C VAL A 470 -7.97 -6.18 -9.03
N LEU A 471 -8.51 -5.50 -10.04
CA LEU A 471 -8.20 -4.08 -10.28
C LEU A 471 -9.47 -3.30 -10.61
N GLY A 472 -9.73 -2.21 -9.89
CA GLY A 472 -10.75 -1.22 -10.24
C GLY A 472 -10.44 -0.55 -11.57
N GLY A 473 -11.35 -0.62 -12.54
CA GLY A 473 -11.13 -0.04 -13.87
C GLY A 473 -11.08 1.49 -13.89
N GLU A 474 -11.64 2.13 -12.86
CA GLU A 474 -11.70 3.58 -12.67
C GLU A 474 -10.93 4.02 -11.40
N ASP A 475 -9.90 3.25 -11.02
CA ASP A 475 -9.03 3.47 -9.87
C ASP A 475 -8.40 4.88 -9.91
N CYS A 476 -8.68 5.68 -8.88
CA CYS A 476 -8.17 7.04 -8.77
C CYS A 476 -6.75 7.14 -8.16
N VAL A 477 -6.16 6.04 -7.69
CA VAL A 477 -4.83 5.97 -7.06
C VAL A 477 -3.79 5.44 -8.04
N THR A 478 -4.09 4.31 -8.68
CA THR A 478 -3.19 3.66 -9.65
C THR A 478 -3.48 4.11 -11.08
N ASN A 479 -2.64 3.71 -12.05
CA ASN A 479 -2.99 3.76 -13.46
C ASN A 479 -3.58 2.40 -13.87
N PRO A 480 -4.91 2.22 -13.85
CA PRO A 480 -5.49 0.88 -13.99
C PRO A 480 -5.25 0.28 -15.37
N ARG A 481 -5.11 1.09 -16.43
CA ARG A 481 -4.84 0.56 -17.77
C ARG A 481 -3.39 0.08 -17.92
N ALA A 482 -2.43 0.84 -17.42
CA ALA A 482 -1.03 0.42 -17.41
C ALA A 482 -0.82 -0.84 -16.55
N VAL A 483 -1.46 -0.92 -15.37
CA VAL A 483 -1.41 -2.11 -14.51
C VAL A 483 -2.08 -3.31 -15.17
N ALA A 484 -3.26 -3.13 -15.78
CA ALA A 484 -3.96 -4.19 -16.51
C ALA A 484 -3.10 -4.75 -17.66
N SER A 485 -2.54 -3.89 -18.51
CA SER A 485 -1.62 -4.34 -19.57
C SER A 485 -0.37 -5.02 -19.00
N TYR A 486 0.17 -4.50 -17.90
CA TYR A 486 1.36 -5.09 -17.29
C TYR A 486 1.09 -6.52 -16.80
N ILE A 487 -0.09 -6.77 -16.26
CA ILE A 487 -0.48 -8.13 -15.86
C ILE A 487 -0.77 -9.00 -17.08
N TYR A 488 -1.59 -8.51 -18.01
CA TYR A 488 -2.10 -9.26 -19.14
C TYR A 488 -1.02 -9.56 -20.19
N SER A 489 -0.30 -8.54 -20.63
CA SER A 489 0.65 -8.58 -21.74
C SER A 489 2.12 -8.54 -21.32
N GLY A 490 2.42 -8.08 -20.09
CA GLY A 490 3.79 -7.91 -19.61
C GLY A 490 4.47 -6.61 -20.02
N ASP A 491 3.74 -5.70 -20.66
CA ASP A 491 4.17 -4.34 -20.98
C ASP A 491 3.14 -3.32 -20.48
N VAL A 492 3.37 -2.02 -20.69
CA VAL A 492 2.46 -0.96 -20.19
C VAL A 492 1.66 -0.28 -21.30
N LYS A 493 1.73 -0.81 -22.53
CA LYS A 493 1.04 -0.27 -23.70
C LYS A 493 -0.30 -0.96 -23.84
N TRP A 494 -1.31 -0.22 -24.26
CA TRP A 494 -2.67 -0.76 -24.40
C TRP A 494 -3.45 0.04 -25.44
N THR A 495 -4.50 -0.59 -25.96
CA THR A 495 -5.44 -0.05 -26.93
C THR A 495 -6.88 -0.12 -26.40
N MET A 496 -7.81 0.59 -27.05
CA MET A 496 -9.22 0.49 -26.66
C MET A 496 -9.78 -0.93 -26.81
N ASP A 497 -9.28 -1.71 -27.77
CA ASP A 497 -9.68 -3.11 -27.95
C ASP A 497 -9.20 -3.97 -26.77
N ASP A 498 -8.00 -3.73 -26.26
CA ASP A 498 -7.51 -4.39 -25.04
C ASP A 498 -8.42 -4.08 -23.85
N LEU A 499 -8.83 -2.82 -23.71
CA LEU A 499 -9.73 -2.39 -22.64
C LEU A 499 -11.09 -3.12 -22.70
N GLU A 500 -11.70 -3.21 -23.88
CA GLU A 500 -12.96 -3.96 -24.04
C GLU A 500 -12.73 -5.46 -23.76
N SER A 501 -11.59 -6.03 -24.19
CA SER A 501 -11.26 -7.42 -23.89
C SER A 501 -11.13 -7.69 -22.39
N TRP A 502 -10.56 -6.77 -21.60
CA TRP A 502 -10.41 -6.95 -20.16
C TRP A 502 -11.76 -6.84 -19.43
N LYS A 503 -12.68 -6.01 -19.93
CA LYS A 503 -14.05 -5.88 -19.37
C LYS A 503 -14.87 -7.14 -19.59
N GLU A 504 -14.69 -7.79 -20.74
CA GLU A 504 -15.39 -9.02 -21.12
C GLU A 504 -14.70 -10.29 -20.64
N TYR A 505 -13.45 -10.20 -20.15
CA TYR A 505 -12.66 -11.34 -19.73
C TYR A 505 -13.34 -12.13 -18.60
N GLU A 506 -13.69 -13.38 -18.89
CA GLU A 506 -14.18 -14.32 -17.91
C GLU A 506 -13.02 -14.97 -17.16
N TRP A 507 -12.83 -14.56 -15.91
CA TRP A 507 -11.84 -15.17 -15.02
C TRP A 507 -12.10 -16.68 -14.84
N SER A 508 -11.05 -17.48 -15.04
CA SER A 508 -11.10 -18.95 -15.07
C SER A 508 -10.61 -19.60 -13.76
N GLY A 509 -9.65 -18.97 -13.10
CA GLY A 509 -8.95 -19.51 -11.93
C GLY A 509 -7.93 -20.61 -12.27
N THR A 510 -7.68 -20.86 -13.55
CA THR A 510 -6.83 -21.96 -14.03
C THR A 510 -5.46 -21.51 -14.53
N GLU A 511 -5.25 -20.21 -14.78
CA GLU A 511 -3.96 -19.71 -15.27
C GLU A 511 -3.03 -19.31 -14.11
N GLU A 512 -1.73 -19.21 -14.38
CA GLU A 512 -0.72 -18.86 -13.36
C GLU A 512 -0.88 -17.41 -12.89
N LEU A 513 -1.23 -16.51 -13.80
CA LEU A 513 -1.51 -15.11 -13.52
C LEU A 513 -2.74 -14.65 -14.29
N GLU A 514 -3.77 -14.24 -13.57
CA GLU A 514 -5.02 -13.73 -14.16
C GLU A 514 -5.30 -12.30 -13.70
N LEU A 515 -5.85 -11.52 -14.63
CA LEU A 515 -6.42 -10.20 -14.36
C LEU A 515 -7.92 -10.36 -14.14
N MET A 516 -8.44 -9.69 -13.10
CA MET A 516 -9.87 -9.45 -12.91
C MET A 516 -10.12 -7.95 -12.94
N PHE A 517 -10.53 -7.43 -14.09
CA PHE A 517 -10.77 -6.01 -14.31
C PHE A 517 -12.20 -5.63 -13.92
N LEU A 518 -12.33 -4.78 -12.90
CA LEU A 518 -13.62 -4.39 -12.34
C LEU A 518 -14.11 -3.08 -12.98
N ASP A 519 -14.78 -3.18 -14.12
CA ASP A 519 -15.26 -2.01 -14.84
C ASP A 519 -16.17 -1.12 -13.98
N GLY A 520 -15.98 0.20 -14.11
CA GLY A 520 -16.70 1.21 -13.34
C GLY A 520 -16.45 1.19 -11.82
N LYS A 521 -15.55 0.34 -11.30
CA LYS A 521 -15.16 0.35 -9.89
C LYS A 521 -13.92 1.18 -9.68
N ASP A 522 -13.95 1.97 -8.61
CA ASP A 522 -12.82 2.76 -8.13
C ASP A 522 -12.00 1.97 -7.08
N HIS A 523 -10.87 2.53 -6.67
CA HIS A 523 -9.91 1.94 -5.74
C HIS A 523 -10.60 1.40 -4.49
N GLY A 524 -10.50 0.10 -4.24
CA GLY A 524 -11.02 -0.58 -3.07
C GLY A 524 -12.53 -0.82 -3.06
N GLN A 525 -13.29 -0.33 -4.05
CA GLN A 525 -14.74 -0.53 -4.11
C GLN A 525 -15.12 -1.99 -4.27
N GLY A 526 -14.27 -2.82 -4.89
CA GLY A 526 -14.57 -4.25 -5.07
C GLY A 526 -14.74 -5.01 -3.75
N ILE A 527 -13.94 -4.67 -2.74
CA ILE A 527 -13.88 -5.42 -1.47
C ILE A 527 -14.54 -4.70 -0.28
N MET A 528 -14.60 -3.37 -0.28
CA MET A 528 -15.02 -2.57 0.89
C MET A 528 -16.50 -2.16 0.91
N VAL A 529 -17.29 -2.49 -0.12
CA VAL A 529 -18.72 -2.15 -0.16
C VAL A 529 -19.57 -3.23 0.55
N PRO A 530 -20.77 -2.89 1.06
CA PRO A 530 -21.60 -3.80 1.87
C PRO A 530 -21.95 -5.15 1.23
N TYR A 531 -21.88 -5.23 -0.09
CA TYR A 531 -21.98 -6.47 -0.84
C TYR A 531 -20.66 -6.67 -1.60
N PRO A 532 -19.71 -7.46 -1.07
CA PRO A 532 -18.43 -7.68 -1.76
C PRO A 532 -18.72 -8.17 -3.18
N TYR A 533 -17.96 -7.65 -4.14
CA TYR A 533 -18.20 -7.96 -5.53
C TYR A 533 -18.06 -9.47 -5.72
N LYS A 534 -19.15 -10.14 -6.14
CA LYS A 534 -19.23 -11.61 -6.27
C LYS A 534 -18.00 -12.22 -6.95
N PRO A 535 -17.41 -11.60 -7.99
CA PRO A 535 -16.14 -12.03 -8.56
C PRO A 535 -14.96 -12.16 -7.58
N ILE A 536 -14.73 -11.21 -6.65
CA ILE A 536 -13.65 -11.33 -5.65
C ILE A 536 -13.89 -12.53 -4.74
N GLN A 537 -15.13 -12.75 -4.33
CA GLN A 537 -15.49 -13.93 -3.55
C GLN A 537 -15.19 -15.22 -4.33
N THR A 538 -15.53 -15.27 -5.61
CA THR A 538 -15.22 -16.42 -6.49
C THR A 538 -13.72 -16.72 -6.55
N VAL A 539 -12.86 -15.70 -6.74
CA VAL A 539 -11.39 -15.90 -6.76
C VAL A 539 -10.92 -16.54 -5.46
N ILE A 540 -11.35 -15.98 -4.33
CA ILE A 540 -10.91 -16.43 -3.01
C ILE A 540 -11.40 -17.85 -2.72
N GLU A 541 -12.67 -18.13 -2.96
CA GLU A 541 -13.24 -19.46 -2.75
C GLU A 541 -12.54 -20.52 -3.59
N THR A 542 -12.26 -20.22 -4.85
CA THR A 542 -11.53 -21.14 -5.74
C THR A 542 -10.10 -21.39 -5.24
N TYR A 543 -9.33 -20.35 -4.93
CA TYR A 543 -7.94 -20.53 -4.46
C TYR A 543 -7.85 -21.18 -3.08
N CYS A 544 -8.89 -21.04 -2.27
CA CYS A 544 -8.98 -21.76 -1.01
C CYS A 544 -9.21 -23.26 -1.23
N ARG A 545 -9.89 -23.72 -2.27
CA ARG A 545 -10.16 -25.16 -2.48
C ARG A 545 -8.88 -25.96 -2.77
N ARG A 546 -8.71 -27.07 -2.06
CA ARG A 546 -7.57 -27.99 -2.23
C ARG A 546 -7.72 -28.91 -3.44
N ASP A 547 -8.96 -29.14 -3.86
CA ASP A 547 -9.38 -30.08 -4.91
C ASP A 547 -9.87 -29.36 -6.18
N ASP A 548 -9.45 -28.12 -6.40
CA ASP A 548 -9.86 -27.29 -7.54
C ASP A 548 -9.29 -27.73 -8.91
N GLY A 549 -8.61 -28.88 -8.95
CA GLY A 549 -8.08 -29.46 -10.18
C GLY A 549 -6.87 -28.72 -10.76
N PHE A 550 -6.40 -27.65 -10.10
CA PHE A 550 -5.25 -26.90 -10.58
C PHE A 550 -3.98 -27.74 -10.48
N LYS A 551 -3.28 -27.85 -11.60
CA LYS A 551 -1.95 -28.43 -11.67
C LYS A 551 -0.98 -27.28 -11.87
N ALA A 552 -0.06 -27.11 -10.94
CA ALA A 552 1.00 -26.12 -11.03
C ALA A 552 1.62 -26.17 -12.43
N PHE A 553 1.64 -25.03 -13.10
CA PHE A 553 2.41 -24.88 -14.32
C PHE A 553 3.86 -25.23 -13.95
N GLY A 554 4.44 -26.22 -14.65
CA GLY A 554 5.86 -26.55 -14.50
C GLY A 554 6.73 -25.42 -15.05
N ASP A 555 7.83 -25.74 -15.74
CA ASP A 555 8.72 -24.75 -16.36
C ASP A 555 8.14 -24.03 -17.60
N LYS A 556 6.81 -23.94 -17.73
CA LYS A 556 6.16 -23.21 -18.82
C LYS A 556 6.31 -21.72 -18.55
N PHE A 557 7.42 -21.18 -19.02
CA PHE A 557 7.75 -19.77 -19.06
C PHE A 557 6.60 -18.95 -19.68
N ILE A 558 5.87 -18.20 -18.85
CA ILE A 558 4.98 -17.14 -19.34
C ILE A 558 5.88 -15.92 -19.58
N GLY A 559 6.20 -15.67 -20.84
CA GLY A 559 7.10 -14.60 -21.24
C GLY A 559 6.65 -13.21 -20.80
N GLY A 560 7.65 -12.37 -20.52
CA GLY A 560 7.56 -10.91 -20.56
C GLY A 560 8.65 -10.36 -21.49
N PRO A 561 8.64 -9.06 -21.81
CA PRO A 561 9.54 -8.42 -22.78
C PRO A 561 11.05 -8.47 -22.44
N GLU A 562 11.46 -9.19 -21.40
CA GLU A 562 12.84 -9.26 -20.91
C GLU A 562 13.80 -10.09 -21.78
N SER A 563 13.38 -10.52 -22.98
CA SER A 563 14.31 -10.92 -24.04
C SER A 563 15.20 -9.77 -24.56
N ILE A 564 15.07 -8.55 -24.02
CA ILE A 564 15.80 -7.35 -24.46
C ILE A 564 17.04 -7.05 -23.59
N TYR A 565 17.28 -7.75 -22.47
CA TYR A 565 18.61 -7.70 -21.84
C TYR A 565 19.61 -8.55 -22.60
N GLY A 566 19.93 -8.12 -23.81
CA GLY A 566 21.20 -8.35 -24.48
C GLY A 566 22.33 -7.64 -23.72
N LEU A 567 22.50 -7.99 -22.44
CA LEU A 567 23.76 -7.78 -21.76
C LEU A 567 24.79 -8.59 -22.56
N ARG A 568 25.52 -7.90 -23.44
CA ARG A 568 26.84 -8.35 -23.85
C ARG A 568 27.63 -8.53 -22.56
N VAL A 569 27.63 -9.76 -22.06
CA VAL A 569 28.73 -10.24 -21.25
C VAL A 569 29.92 -10.13 -22.20
N HIS A 570 30.70 -9.06 -22.07
CA HIS A 570 32.10 -9.13 -22.48
C HIS A 570 32.67 -10.24 -21.61
N ARG A 571 32.65 -11.47 -22.14
CA ARG A 571 33.52 -12.52 -21.67
C ARG A 571 34.91 -12.01 -22.01
N ASP A 572 35.65 -11.62 -20.99
CA ASP A 572 37.10 -11.57 -21.09
C ASP A 572 37.54 -12.95 -21.59
N GLU A 573 38.08 -12.96 -22.82
CA GLU A 573 38.74 -14.12 -23.37
C GLU A 573 39.93 -14.45 -22.46
N ILE A 574 39.78 -15.50 -21.66
CA ILE A 574 40.91 -16.17 -21.03
C ILE A 574 41.70 -16.80 -22.18
N VAL A 575 42.71 -16.08 -22.65
CA VAL A 575 43.76 -16.65 -23.50
C VAL A 575 44.59 -17.58 -22.62
N GLU A 576 44.31 -18.89 -22.74
CA GLU A 576 45.24 -19.93 -22.32
C GLU A 576 46.53 -19.79 -23.14
N LEU A 577 47.57 -19.20 -22.55
CA LEU A 577 48.94 -19.39 -23.00
C LEU A 577 49.36 -20.83 -22.68
N LYS A 578 49.15 -21.74 -23.63
CA LYS A 578 49.87 -23.01 -23.67
C LYS A 578 51.28 -22.76 -24.19
N SER A 579 52.24 -23.20 -23.39
CA SER A 579 53.66 -23.34 -23.69
C SER A 579 53.93 -23.92 -25.09
N LEU A 580 54.73 -23.20 -25.88
CA LEU A 580 55.92 -23.71 -26.59
C LEU A 580 56.78 -22.52 -27.01
#